data_AF-A0A4V6MMF9-F1
#
_entry.id   AF-A0A4V6MMF9-F1
#
_cell.length_a   1.000
_cell.length_b   1.000
_cell.length_c   1.000
_cell.angle_alpha   90.00
_cell.angle_beta   90.00
_cell.angle_gamma   90.00
#
_symmetry.space_group_name_H-M   'P 1'
#
loop_
_entity.id
_entity.type
_entity.pdbx_description
1 polymer ?
#
loop_
_entity_poly.entity_id
_entity_poly.type
_entity_poly.pdbx_seq_one_letter_code
_entity_poly.pdbx_strand_id
1 'polypeptide(L)' 'MKLARLPDRTPVKMTIVLTPGLALRLREYAAFYAEIYGNKEEVAELIPFMLEAFLDGDVAFKKEKKKADGTKSSSGDG' A
#
# COMPACT_ATOMS: atom_id res chain seq x y z
N MET A 1 -11.42 27.67 13.00
CA MET A 1 -11.28 26.37 12.31
C MET A 1 -9.80 26.06 12.17
N LYS A 2 -9.21 25.23 13.04
CA LYS A 2 -7.81 24.80 12.88
C LYS A 2 -7.84 23.47 12.12
N LEU A 3 -7.29 23.47 10.91
CA LEU A 3 -7.02 22.23 10.20
C LEU A 3 -6.18 21.34 11.13
N ALA A 4 -6.62 20.11 11.39
CA ALA A 4 -5.77 19.14 12.05
C ALA A 4 -4.47 18.99 11.22
N ARG A 5 -3.34 18.75 11.91
CA ARG A 5 -2.05 18.58 11.25
C ARG A 5 -2.18 17.50 10.18
N LEU A 6 -1.82 17.83 8.94
CA LEU A 6 -1.87 16.90 7.83
C LEU A 6 -1.05 15.66 8.18
N PRO A 7 -1.49 14.45 7.75
CA PRO A 7 -0.72 13.24 7.96
C PRO A 7 0.66 13.38 7.32
N ASP A 8 1.66 12.72 7.90
CA ASP A 8 2.97 12.64 7.28
C ASP A 8 2.82 11.92 5.93
N ARG A 9 3.31 12.57 4.88
CA ARG A 9 3.27 12.09 3.50
C ARG A 9 4.68 11.92 2.94
N THR A 10 5.70 11.96 3.81
CA THR A 10 7.09 11.79 3.41
C THR A 10 7.27 10.39 2.83
N PRO A 11 7.63 10.25 1.54
CA PRO A 11 7.84 8.93 0.95
C PRO A 11 9.01 8.23 1.63
N VAL A 12 8.82 6.94 1.94
CA VAL A 12 9.88 6.10 2.50
C VAL A 12 10.45 5.23 1.37
N LYS A 13 11.76 5.35 1.12
CA LYS A 13 12.45 4.48 0.16
C LYS A 13 12.74 3.12 0.79
N MET A 14 12.32 2.05 0.12
CA MET A 14 12.61 0.67 0.52
C MET A 14 13.34 -0.06 -0.60
N THR A 15 14.34 -0.87 -0.25
CA THR A 15 15.02 -1.78 -1.18
C THR A 15 14.54 -3.20 -0.91
N ILE A 16 14.05 -3.89 -1.95
CA ILE A 16 13.53 -5.25 -1.87
C ILE A 16 14.22 -6.14 -2.90
N VAL A 17 14.35 -7.44 -2.59
CA VAL A 17 14.83 -8.46 -3.51
C VAL A 17 13.65 -9.31 -3.95
N LEU A 18 13.47 -9.44 -5.26
CA LEU A 18 12.38 -10.22 -5.85
C LEU A 18 12.92 -11.55 -6.38
N THR A 19 12.10 -12.60 -6.28
CA THR A 19 12.40 -13.84 -7.01
C THR A 19 12.28 -13.58 -8.52
N PRO A 20 13.05 -14.30 -9.37
CA PRO A 20 12.97 -14.11 -10.83
C PRO A 20 11.55 -14.26 -11.38
N GLY A 21 10.78 -15.24 -10.85
CA GLY A 21 9.41 -15.49 -11.26
C GLY A 21 8.44 -14.35 -10.87
N LEU A 22 8.64 -13.71 -9.72
CA LEU A 22 7.85 -12.53 -9.36
C LEU A 22 8.22 -11.33 -10.23
N ALA A 23 9.51 -11.10 -10.47
CA ALA A 23 9.97 -10.01 -11.33
C ALA A 23 9.43 -10.14 -12.77
N LEU A 24 9.35 -11.37 -13.30
CA LEU A 24 8.75 -11.62 -14.62
C LEU A 24 7.26 -11.26 -14.65
N ARG A 25 6.47 -11.78 -13.70
CA ARG A 25 5.03 -11.51 -13.64
C ARG A 25 4.70 -10.03 -13.46
N LEU A 26 5.52 -9.29 -12.71
CA LEU A 26 5.36 -7.85 -12.57
C LEU A 26 5.59 -7.09 -13.88
N ARG A 27 6.58 -7.52 -14.70
CA ARG A 27 6.81 -6.94 -16.03
C ARG A 27 5.68 -7.26 -17.00
N GLU A 28 5.18 -8.49 -16.98
CA GLU A 28 4.01 -8.90 -17.77
C GLU A 28 2.79 -8.05 -17.41
N TYR A 29 2.56 -7.84 -16.12
CA TYR A 29 1.48 -6.96 -15.66
C TYR A 29 1.67 -5.52 -16.12
N ALA A 30 2.88 -4.96 -16.07
CA ALA A 30 3.15 -3.60 -16.54
C ALA A 30 2.88 -3.46 -18.05
N ALA A 31 3.21 -4.47 -18.85
CA ALA A 31 2.88 -4.51 -20.27
C ALA A 31 1.35 -4.52 -20.49
N PHE A 32 0.64 -5.39 -19.77
CA PHE A 32 -0.83 -5.45 -19.81
C PHE A 32 -1.49 -4.13 -19.38
N TYR A 33 -0.97 -3.48 -18.33
CA TYR A 33 -1.44 -2.18 -17.88
C TYR A 33 -1.29 -1.12 -18.99
N ALA A 34 -0.14 -1.11 -19.67
CA ALA A 34 0.11 -0.18 -20.78
C ALA A 34 -0.82 -0.42 -21.98
N GLU A 35 -1.16 -1.68 -22.28
CA GLU A 35 -2.13 -2.02 -23.32
C GLU A 35 -3.52 -1.49 -23.03
N ILE A 36 -3.96 -1.55 -21.77
CA ILE A 36 -5.29 -1.09 -21.35
C ILE A 36 -5.37 0.44 -21.30
N TYR A 37 -4.36 1.08 -20.73
CA TYR A 37 -4.42 2.50 -20.36
C TYR A 37 -3.60 3.41 -21.30
N GLY A 38 -2.91 2.84 -22.28
CA GLY A 38 -2.15 3.57 -23.30
C GLY A 38 -0.84 4.20 -22.81
N ASN A 39 -0.55 4.14 -21.51
CA ASN A 39 0.64 4.69 -20.90
C ASN A 39 1.49 3.59 -20.27
N LYS A 40 2.74 3.53 -20.69
CA LYS A 40 3.71 2.59 -20.14
C LYS A 40 4.24 3.14 -18.82
N GLU A 41 3.86 2.49 -17.72
CA GLU A 41 4.42 2.74 -16.40
C GLU A 41 5.49 1.70 -16.06
N GLU A 42 6.54 2.14 -15.36
CA GLU A 42 7.56 1.23 -14.84
C GLU A 42 6.99 0.38 -13.70
N VAL A 43 7.49 -0.84 -13.56
CA VAL A 43 7.08 -1.74 -12.47
C VAL A 43 7.23 -1.08 -11.10
N ALA A 44 8.29 -0.29 -10.92
CA ALA A 44 8.56 0.42 -9.66
C ALA A 44 7.49 1.46 -9.30
N GLU A 45 6.85 2.08 -10.31
CA GLU A 45 5.77 3.06 -10.12
C GLU A 45 4.44 2.37 -9.84
N LEU A 46 4.22 1.17 -10.38
CA LEU A 46 3.00 0.39 -10.16
C LEU A 46 2.96 -0.32 -8.80
N ILE A 47 4.12 -0.76 -8.30
CA ILE A 47 4.22 -1.54 -7.04
C ILE A 47 3.55 -0.83 -5.86
N PRO A 48 3.76 0.47 -5.57
CA PRO A 48 3.10 1.15 -4.46
C PRO A 48 1.57 1.02 -4.51
N PHE A 49 0.95 1.28 -5.67
CA PHE A 49 -0.50 1.17 -5.84
C PHE A 49 -1.01 -0.26 -5.71
N MET A 50 -0.26 -1.24 -6.23
CA MET A 50 -0.59 -2.66 -6.06
C MET A 50 -0.58 -3.08 -4.60
N LEU A 51 0.43 -2.63 -3.83
CA LEU A 51 0.56 -2.95 -2.41
C LEU A 51 -0.51 -2.27 -1.58
N GLU A 52 -0.85 -1.01 -1.88
CA GLU A 52 -1.99 -0.32 -1.26
C GLU A 52 -3.30 -1.08 -1.51
N ALA A 53 -3.59 -1.42 -2.78
CA ALA A 53 -4.78 -2.18 -3.14
C ALA A 53 -4.82 -3.56 -2.47
N PHE A 54 -3.68 -4.24 -2.35
CA PHE A 54 -3.56 -5.52 -1.65
C PHE A 54 -3.88 -5.39 -0.16
N LEU A 55 -3.26 -4.42 0.54
CA LEU A 55 -3.52 -4.16 1.96
C LEU A 55 -4.95 -3.69 2.20
N ASP A 56 -5.54 -2.98 1.24
CA ASP A 56 -6.93 -2.59 1.29
C ASP A 56 -7.90 -3.76 1.05
N GLY A 57 -7.50 -4.77 0.28
CA GLY A 57 -8.26 -5.99 0.10
C GLY A 57 -8.24 -6.94 1.30
N ASP A 58 -7.22 -6.86 2.15
CA ASP A 58 -7.02 -7.81 3.26
C ASP A 58 -7.92 -7.49 4.47
N VAL A 59 -9.05 -8.20 4.54
CA VAL A 59 -10.04 -8.08 5.63
C VAL A 59 -9.46 -8.50 6.99
N ALA A 60 -8.62 -9.53 7.03
CA ALA A 60 -8.01 -10.00 8.28
C ALA A 60 -7.05 -8.93 8.82
N PHE A 61 -6.18 -8.42 7.95
CA PHE A 61 -5.30 -7.31 8.28
C PHE A 61 -6.06 -6.08 8.79
N LYS A 62 -7.16 -5.71 8.13
CA LYS A 62 -8.03 -4.59 8.55
C LYS A 62 -8.67 -4.80 9.93
N LYS A 63 -9.11 -6.02 10.24
CA LYS A 63 -9.69 -6.35 11.56
C LYS A 63 -8.64 -6.22 12.66
N GLU A 64 -7.44 -6.71 12.41
CA GLU A 64 -6.33 -6.67 13.37
C GLU A 64 -5.89 -5.22 13.62
N LYS A 65 -5.79 -4.40 12.56
CA LYS A 65 -5.50 -2.97 12.68
C LYS A 65 -6.53 -2.22 13.54
N LYS A 66 -7.83 -2.50 13.35
CA LYS A 66 -8.90 -1.89 14.17
C LYS A 66 -8.81 -2.29 15.65
N LYS A 67 -8.44 -3.54 15.95
CA LYS A 67 -8.23 -3.98 17.34
C LYS A 67 -7.07 -3.22 17.98
N ALA A 68 -5.94 -3.09 17.27
CA ALA A 68 -4.77 -2.39 17.75
C ALA A 68 -5.03 -0.88 18.00
N ASP A 69 -5.86 -0.25 17.17
CA ASP A 69 -6.23 1.16 17.32
C ASP A 69 -7.29 1.37 18.43
N GLY A 70 -8.24 0.44 18.56
CA GLY A 70 -9.27 0.47 19.61
C GLY A 70 -8.75 0.27 21.03
N THR A 71 -7.62 -0.43 21.22
CA THR A 71 -7.01 -0.63 22.55
C THR A 71 -6.37 0.65 23.12
N LYS A 72 -6.06 1.67 22.30
CA LYS A 72 -5.53 2.96 22.80
C LYS A 72 -6.60 3.90 23.37
N SER A 73 -7.88 3.58 23.25
CA SER A 73 -8.98 4.46 23.67
C SER A 73 -9.64 4.08 25.00
N SER A 74 -9.20 3.01 25.68
CA SER A 74 -9.72 2.59 26.98
C SER A 74 -8.66 2.66 28.08
N SER A 75 -8.22 3.88 28.42
CA SER A 75 -7.48 4.16 29.66
C SER A 75 -7.85 5.57 30.09
N GLY A 76 -9.00 5.68 30.75
CA GLY A 76 -9.58 6.94 31.19
C GLY A 76 -10.94 6.74 31.83
N ASP A 77 -10.98 6.04 32.96
CA ASP A 77 -11.70 6.55 34.14
C ASP A 77 -11.22 5.78 35.38
N GLY A 78 -10.81 6.52 36.40
CA GLY A 78 -10.45 6.04 37.73
C GLY A 78 -11.43 6.58 38.74
#